data_AF-A0A645EJT4-F1
#
_entry.id   AF-A0A645EJT4-F1
#
_cell.length_a   1.000
_cell.length_b   1.000
_cell.length_c   1.000
_cell.angle_alpha   90.00
_cell.angle_beta   90.00
_cell.angle_gamma   90.00
#
_symmetry.space_group_name_H-M   'P 1'
#
loop_
_entity.id
_entity.type
_entity.pdbx_description
1 polymer ?
#
loop_
_entity_poly.entity_id
_entity_poly.type
_entity_poly.pdbx_seq_one_letter_code
_entity_poly.pdbx_strand_id
1 'polypeptide(L)'
;MDALKIAENMLRIQSFMFAIYVLNTQNYFVLRAGGDTKSTLIMDSAFMWLINIPLVAVLAYFTPIGIYALYIAGQSTDLIKLAFGYWLVRKEKWVRNLTHEEL
;
A
#
# COMPACT_ATOMS: atom_id res chain seq x y z
N MET A 1 -10.04 4.51 -29.95
CA MET A 1 -10.25 3.08 -29.63
C MET A 1 -9.15 2.53 -28.74
N ASP A 2 -7.95 3.13 -28.76
CA ASP A 2 -6.77 2.63 -28.06
C ASP A 2 -6.76 2.91 -26.55
N ALA A 3 -7.30 4.05 -26.10
CA ALA A 3 -7.44 4.36 -24.67
C ALA A 3 -8.32 3.34 -23.92
N LEU A 4 -9.39 2.86 -24.56
CA LEU A 4 -10.28 1.82 -24.03
C LEU A 4 -9.53 0.49 -23.82
N LYS A 5 -8.69 0.09 -24.80
CA LYS A 5 -7.87 -1.13 -24.70
C LYS A 5 -6.80 -1.03 -23.62
N ILE A 6 -6.21 0.16 -23.43
CA ILE A 6 -5.24 0.41 -22.37
C ILE A 6 -5.93 0.27 -21.00
N ALA A 7 -7.07 0.93 -20.81
CA ALA A 7 -7.85 0.84 -19.57
C ALA A 7 -8.27 -0.60 -19.26
N GLU A 8 -8.76 -1.35 -20.26
CA GLU A 8 -9.14 -2.76 -20.12
C GLU A 8 -7.96 -3.61 -19.60
N ASN A 9 -6.77 -3.43 -20.16
CA ASN A 9 -5.59 -4.17 -19.74
C ASN A 9 -5.11 -3.76 -18.34
N MET A 10 -5.19 -2.47 -17.99
CA MET A 10 -4.87 -2.00 -16.63
C MET A 10 -5.84 -2.58 -15.59
N LEU A 11 -7.14 -2.62 -15.91
CA LEU A 11 -8.15 -3.22 -15.05
C LEU A 11 -7.90 -4.72 -14.85
N ARG A 12 -7.53 -5.46 -15.91
CA ARG A 12 -7.16 -6.89 -15.79
C ARG A 12 -6.01 -7.11 -14.81
N ILE A 13 -4.96 -6.28 -14.89
CA ILE A 13 -3.83 -6.33 -13.97
C ILE A 13 -4.30 -6.01 -12.54
N GLN A 14 -5.12 -4.96 -12.37
CA GLN A 14 -5.67 -4.57 -11.07
C GLN A 14 -6.55 -5.66 -10.47
N SER A 15 -7.34 -6.38 -11.26
CA SER A 15 -8.20 -7.45 -10.77
C SER A 15 -7.40 -8.55 -10.05
N PHE A 16 -6.24 -8.92 -10.58
CA PHE A 16 -5.37 -9.90 -9.94
C PHE A 16 -4.77 -9.37 -8.63
N MET A 17 -4.34 -8.11 -8.63
CA MET A 17 -3.73 -7.46 -7.47
C MET A 17 -4.74 -6.93 -6.45
N PHE A 18 -6.04 -6.99 -6.75
CA PHE A 18 -7.10 -6.46 -5.90
C PHE A 18 -7.15 -7.12 -4.52
N ALA A 19 -6.83 -8.42 -4.44
CA ALA A 19 -6.77 -9.13 -3.17
C ALA A 19 -5.74 -8.50 -2.21
N ILE A 20 -4.56 -8.14 -2.72
CA ILE A 20 -3.48 -7.50 -1.96
C ILE A 20 -3.91 -6.11 -1.49
N TYR A 21 -4.56 -5.35 -2.37
CA TYR A 21 -5.11 -4.03 -2.06
C TYR A 21 -6.13 -4.09 -0.91
N VAL A 22 -7.05 -5.07 -0.95
CA VAL A 22 -8.05 -5.27 0.11
C VAL A 22 -7.39 -5.65 1.43
N LEU A 23 -6.40 -6.53 1.44
CA LEU A 23 -5.67 -6.90 2.67
C LEU A 23 -4.91 -5.71 3.29
N ASN A 24 -4.27 -4.88 2.46
CA ASN A 24 -3.65 -3.63 2.93
C ASN A 24 -4.67 -2.69 3.57
N THR A 25 -5.84 -2.56 2.95
CA THR A 25 -6.94 -1.74 3.45
C THR A 25 -7.47 -2.26 4.79
N GLN A 26 -7.60 -3.59 4.93
CA GLN A 26 -8.00 -4.22 6.19
C GLN A 26 -6.99 -3.94 7.32
N ASN A 27 -5.69 -4.13 7.07
CA ASN A 27 -4.64 -3.82 8.05
C ASN A 27 -4.70 -2.36 8.49
N TYR A 28 -4.90 -1.44 7.55
CA TYR A 28 -5.06 -0.02 7.83
C TYR A 28 -6.25 0.26 8.76
N PHE A 29 -7.42 -0.34 8.50
CA PHE A 29 -8.59 -0.15 9.36
C PHE A 29 -8.43 -0.78 10.75
N VAL A 30 -7.73 -1.92 10.87
CA VAL A 30 -7.41 -2.53 12.17
C VAL A 30 -6.53 -1.61 13.01
N LEU A 31 -5.45 -1.08 12.44
CA LEU A 31 -4.56 -0.15 13.14
C LEU A 31 -5.27 1.14 13.55
N ARG A 32 -6.16 1.63 12.67
CA ARG A 32 -6.98 2.82 12.94
C ARG A 32 -7.99 2.59 14.06
N ALA A 33 -8.64 1.42 14.10
CA ALA A 33 -9.58 1.06 15.17
C ALA A 33 -8.90 0.96 16.54
N GLY A 34 -7.61 0.56 16.59
CA GLY A 34 -6.79 0.56 17.80
C GLY A 34 -6.36 1.95 18.31
N GLY A 35 -6.62 3.02 17.56
CA GLY A 35 -6.14 4.36 17.93
C GLY A 35 -4.64 4.60 17.68
N ASP A 36 -3.94 3.69 16.98
CA ASP A 36 -2.54 3.87 16.63
C ASP A 36 -2.38 4.73 15.37
N THR A 37 -2.60 6.03 15.53
CA THR A 37 -2.54 7.03 14.45
C THR A 37 -1.15 7.12 13.84
N LYS A 38 -0.07 6.93 14.61
CA LYS A 38 1.30 7.04 14.11
C LYS A 38 1.63 5.91 13.14
N SER A 39 1.34 4.67 13.52
CA SER A 39 1.50 3.50 12.65
C SER A 39 0.68 3.62 11.37
N THR A 40 -0.55 4.11 11.49
CA THR A 40 -1.47 4.33 10.38
C THR A 40 -0.93 5.37 9.38
N LEU A 41 -0.38 6.48 9.88
CA LEU A 41 0.20 7.55 9.05
C LEU A 41 1.48 7.10 8.32
N ILE A 42 2.33 6.31 8.99
CA ILE A 42 3.52 5.73 8.37
C ILE A 42 3.12 4.77 7.25
N MET A 43 2.15 3.90 7.51
CA MET A 43 1.72 2.90 6.53
C MET A 43 1.09 3.54 5.29
N ASP A 44 0.33 4.63 5.45
CA ASP A 44 -0.34 5.28 4.33
C ASP A 44 0.55 6.29 3.60
N SER A 45 0.92 7.36 4.29
CA SER A 45 1.62 8.50 3.69
C SER A 45 3.11 8.24 3.49
N ALA A 46 3.81 7.72 4.51
CA ALA A 46 5.27 7.55 4.41
C ALA A 46 5.63 6.44 3.41
N PHE A 47 4.87 5.34 3.37
CA PHE A 47 5.10 4.29 2.37
C PHE A 47 4.93 4.81 0.94
N MET A 48 3.88 5.58 0.67
CA MET A 48 3.61 6.11 -0.66
C MET A 48 4.72 7.05 -1.13
N TRP A 49 5.15 7.97 -0.26
CA TRP A 49 6.16 8.98 -0.59
C TRP A 49 7.60 8.46 -0.60
N LEU A 50 7.95 7.50 0.25
CA LEU A 50 9.34 7.04 0.38
C LEU A 50 9.65 5.80 -0.46
N ILE A 51 8.64 4.99 -0.79
CA ILE A 51 8.85 3.71 -1.47
C ILE A 51 8.18 3.72 -2.84
N ASN A 52 6.87 3.92 -2.91
CA ASN A 52 6.13 3.78 -4.17
C ASN A 52 6.51 4.86 -5.19
N ILE A 53 6.35 6.14 -4.83
CA ILE A 53 6.60 7.27 -5.75
C ILE A 53 8.07 7.31 -6.21
N PRO A 54 9.09 7.19 -5.34
CA PRO A 54 10.48 7.21 -5.78
C PRO A 54 10.82 6.03 -6.68
N LEU A 55 10.32 4.83 -6.38
CA LEU A 55 10.56 3.65 -7.23
C LEU A 55 9.96 3.84 -8.62
N VAL A 56 8.70 4.26 -8.70
CA VAL A 56 8.02 4.50 -9.98
C VAL A 56 8.69 5.65 -10.75
N ALA A 57 9.10 6.72 -10.07
CA ALA A 57 9.83 7.82 -10.70
C ALA A 57 11.16 7.34 -11.28
N VAL A 58 11.96 6.58 -10.52
CA VAL A 58 13.24 6.04 -11.01
C VAL A 58 13.00 5.12 -12.21
N LEU A 59 12.01 4.23 -12.14
CA LEU A 59 11.69 3.33 -13.24
C LEU A 59 11.19 4.08 -14.48
N ALA A 60 10.42 5.14 -14.31
CA ALA A 60 9.90 5.94 -15.42
C ALA A 60 10.97 6.81 -16.10
N TYR A 61 11.89 7.40 -15.33
CA TYR A 61 12.90 8.32 -15.87
C TYR A 61 14.16 7.62 -16.37
N PHE A 62 14.58 6.52 -15.73
CA PHE A 62 15.84 5.85 -16.06
C PHE A 62 15.66 4.63 -16.98
N THR A 63 14.44 4.11 -17.15
CA THR A 63 14.21 2.90 -17.94
C THR A 63 13.10 3.12 -18.96
N PRO A 64 13.29 2.80 -20.26
CA PRO A 64 12.25 2.87 -21.28
C PRO A 64 11.31 1.66 -21.21
N ILE A 65 10.73 1.40 -20.04
CA ILE A 65 9.78 0.32 -19.80
C ILE A 65 8.36 0.79 -20.15
N GLY A 66 7.61 -0.08 -20.83
CA GLY A 66 6.23 0.21 -21.21
C GLY A 66 5.32 0.46 -20.01
N ILE A 67 4.23 1.21 -20.23
CA ILE A 67 3.30 1.65 -19.18
C ILE A 67 2.76 0.51 -18.31
N TYR A 68 2.54 -0.68 -18.88
CA TYR A 68 2.06 -1.85 -18.14
C TYR A 68 3.10 -2.39 -17.16
N ALA A 69 4.38 -2.42 -17.54
CA ALA A 69 5.46 -2.87 -16.67
C ALA A 69 5.67 -1.88 -15.52
N LEU A 70 5.59 -0.58 -15.80
CA LEU A 70 5.65 0.46 -14.79
C LEU A 70 4.47 0.36 -13.79
N TYR A 71 3.27 0.10 -14.29
CA TYR A 71 2.09 -0.09 -13.45
C TYR A 71 2.19 -1.34 -12.56
N ILE A 72 2.68 -2.46 -13.09
CA ILE A 72 2.92 -3.68 -12.32
C ILE A 72 4.00 -3.46 -11.25
N ALA A 73 5.08 -2.74 -11.59
CA ALA A 73 6.14 -2.42 -10.64
C ALA A 73 5.66 -1.50 -9.51
N GLY A 74 4.76 -0.55 -9.82
CA GLY A 74 4.09 0.25 -8.80
C GLY A 74 3.21 -0.63 -7.90
N GLN A 75 2.34 -1.46 -8.48
CA GLN A 75 1.48 -2.35 -7.69
C GLN A 75 2.22 -3.40 -6.88
N SER A 76 3.38 -3.88 -7.34
CA SER A 76 4.16 -4.84 -6.57
C SER A 76 4.68 -4.27 -5.25
N THR A 77 4.80 -2.95 -5.12
CA THR A 77 5.13 -2.31 -3.83
C THR A 77 4.04 -2.54 -2.78
N ASP A 78 2.77 -2.75 -3.18
CA ASP A 78 1.70 -3.06 -2.22
C ASP A 78 1.90 -4.41 -1.54
N LEU A 79 2.63 -5.36 -2.15
CA LEU A 79 3.04 -6.60 -1.47
C LEU A 79 4.00 -6.33 -0.32
N ILE A 80 4.94 -5.38 -0.51
CA ILE A 80 5.88 -4.96 0.52
C ILE A 80 5.12 -4.23 1.64
N LYS A 81 4.18 -3.36 1.27
CA LYS A 81 3.29 -2.67 2.22
C LYS A 81 2.47 -3.67 3.03
N LEU A 82 1.98 -4.74 2.40
CA LEU A 82 1.21 -5.79 3.05
C LEU A 82 2.03 -6.54 4.08
N ALA A 83 3.26 -6.94 3.74
CA ALA A 83 4.16 -7.59 4.68
C ALA A 83 4.47 -6.69 5.89
N PHE A 84 4.73 -5.41 5.64
CA PHE A 84 4.99 -4.43 6.69
C PHE A 84 3.77 -4.18 7.58
N GLY A 85 2.60 -3.98 6.98
CA GLY A 85 1.34 -3.79 7.69
C GLY A 85 0.98 -4.98 8.56
N TYR A 86 1.11 -6.19 8.02
CA TYR A 86 0.87 -7.42 8.76
C TYR A 86 1.82 -7.56 9.97
N TRP A 87 3.11 -7.24 9.79
CA TRP A 87 4.07 -7.23 10.89
C TRP A 87 3.71 -6.22 11.98
N LEU A 88 3.21 -5.04 11.60
CA LEU A 88 2.80 -3.99 12.53
C LEU A 88 1.55 -4.40 13.33
N VAL A 89 0.57 -5.02 12.67
CA VAL A 89 -0.62 -5.60 13.32
C VAL A 89 -0.22 -6.71 14.30
N ARG A 90 0.71 -7.60 13.92
CA ARG A 90 1.20 -8.69 14.80
C ARG A 90 1.96 -8.22 16.02
N LYS A 91 2.47 -6.99 16.03
CA LYS A 91 3.15 -6.43 17.21
C LYS A 91 2.18 -6.03 18.32
N GLU A 92 0.88 -6.05 18.07
CA GLU A 92 -0.20 -5.73 19.03
C GLU A 92 -0.05 -4.38 19.74
N LYS A 93 0.90 -3.53 19.31
CA LYS A 93 1.09 -2.17 19.84
C LYS A 93 -0.10 -1.26 19.61
N TRP A 94 -0.96 -1.64 18.66
CA TRP A 94 -2.23 -0.99 18.38
C TRP A 94 -3.29 -1.29 19.45
N VAL A 95 -3.14 -2.37 20.23
CA VAL A 95 -4.03 -2.70 21.36
C VAL A 95 -3.52 -1.98 22.62
N ARG A 96 -3.63 -0.65 22.65
CA ARG A 96 -3.46 0.08 23.91
C ARG A 96 -4.81 0.19 24.61
N ASN A 97 -4.86 -0.23 25.86
CA ASN A 97 -6.03 -0.04 26.68
C ASN A 97 -6.17 1.46 27.00
N LEU A 98 -7.11 2.13 26.36
CA LEU A 98 -7.33 3.58 26.48
C LEU A 98 -7.97 3.98 27.82
N THR A 99 -8.33 3.01 28.67
CA THR A 99 -8.99 3.22 29.97
C THR A 99 -8.04 3.37 31.16
N HIS A 100 -6.76 3.03 31.02
CA HIS A 100 -5.75 3.31 32.05
C HIS A 100 -4.96 4.56 31.66
N GLU A 101 -5.54 5.73 31.89
CA GLU A 101 -4.75 6.94 32.14
C GLU A 101 -4.14 6.79 33.54
N GLU A 102 -2.85 6.46 33.62
CA GLU A 102 -2.08 6.76 34.84
C GLU A 102 -2.06 8.28 34.99
N LEU A 103 -2.83 8.78 35.95
CA LEU A 103 -2.82 10.17 36.43
C LEU A 103 -1.43 10.56 36.96
#